data_AF-A0A9Q1MYV8-F1
#
_entry.id   AF-A0A9Q1MYV8-F1
#
_cell.length_a   1.000
_cell.length_b   1.000
_cell.length_c   1.000
_cell.angle_alpha   90.00
_cell.angle_beta   90.00
_cell.angle_gamma   90.00
#
_symmetry.space_group_name_H-M   'P 1'
#
loop_
_entity.id
_entity.type
_entity.pdbx_description
1 polymer ?
#
loop_
_entity_poly.entity_id
_entity_poly.type
_entity_poly.pdbx_seq_one_letter_code
_entity_poly.pdbx_strand_id
1 'polypeptide(L)'
;MIMATNRPDVLDPAFLRPSRLDRKIEIPLPNEQSGMEILKIHAAGIAKHGDIDYEVVVKLDEGFNGADLCNVCTEVSMFTIRAERDYVIHEDFMMAVRKLNEANKHESSAHYSVDFGKE
;
A
#
# COMPACT_ATOMS: atom_id res chain seq x y z
N MET A 1 9.06 -14.40 20.48
CA MET A 1 9.54 -13.06 20.09
C MET A 1 9.24 -12.89 18.61
N ILE A 2 8.75 -11.71 18.20
CA ILE A 2 8.51 -11.38 16.78
C ILE A 2 9.50 -10.26 16.42
N MET A 3 10.15 -10.38 15.26
CA MET A 3 11.07 -9.38 14.72
C MET A 3 10.57 -8.93 13.35
N ALA A 4 10.87 -7.69 12.96
CA ALA A 4 10.59 -7.14 11.64
C ALA A 4 11.83 -6.45 11.09
N THR A 5 12.11 -6.62 9.80
CA THR A 5 13.20 -5.91 9.10
C THR A 5 12.77 -5.61 7.67
N ASN A 6 13.05 -4.38 7.21
CA ASN A 6 12.93 -3.99 5.81
C ASN A 6 14.27 -4.17 5.07
N ARG A 7 15.31 -4.72 5.71
CA ARG A 7 16.62 -4.94 5.09
C ARG A 7 17.18 -6.28 5.55
N PRO A 8 16.74 -7.40 4.95
CA PRO A 8 17.26 -8.72 5.32
C PRO A 8 18.75 -8.90 4.94
N ASP A 9 19.23 -8.14 3.95
CA ASP A 9 20.61 -8.12 3.45
C ASP A 9 21.65 -7.69 4.49
N VAL A 10 21.28 -6.82 5.42
CA VAL A 10 22.20 -6.30 6.47
C VAL A 10 22.10 -7.07 7.79
N LEU A 11 21.24 -8.08 7.87
CA LEU A 11 21.04 -8.85 9.10
C LEU A 11 22.27 -9.73 9.39
N ASP A 12 22.69 -9.80 10.65
CA ASP A 12 23.78 -10.69 11.05
C ASP A 12 23.42 -12.15 10.67
N PRO A 13 24.25 -12.85 9.86
CA PRO A 13 24.03 -14.23 9.45
C PRO A 13 23.82 -15.19 10.62
N ALA A 14 24.31 -14.83 11.82
CA ALA A 14 24.10 -15.61 13.01
C ALA A 14 22.61 -15.72 13.38
N PHE A 15 21.76 -14.73 13.05
CA PHE A 15 20.29 -14.84 13.24
C PHE A 15 19.60 -15.71 12.20
N LEU A 16 20.18 -15.88 11.01
CA LEU A 16 19.64 -16.71 9.94
C LEU A 16 19.84 -18.21 10.18
N ARG A 17 20.65 -18.59 11.18
CA ARG A 17 20.90 -19.99 11.56
C ARG A 17 19.66 -20.63 12.19
N PRO A 18 19.40 -21.92 11.90
CA PRO A 18 18.35 -22.68 12.57
C PRO A 18 18.48 -22.60 14.10
N SER A 19 17.35 -22.59 14.83
CA SER A 19 17.22 -22.46 16.31
C SER A 19 17.14 -21.02 16.87
N ARG A 20 17.33 -19.96 16.08
CA ARG A 20 17.19 -18.57 16.54
C ARG A 20 15.95 -17.89 15.99
N LEU A 21 15.81 -17.92 14.66
CA LEU A 21 14.62 -17.48 13.93
C LEU A 21 14.07 -18.66 13.13
N ASP A 22 13.15 -19.40 13.72
CA ASP A 22 12.63 -20.64 13.13
C ASP A 22 11.72 -20.38 11.92
N ARG A 23 11.00 -19.26 11.93
CA ARG A 23 10.07 -18.87 10.85
C ARG A 23 10.52 -17.56 10.23
N LYS A 24 10.78 -17.61 8.93
CA LYS A 24 11.03 -16.46 8.06
C LYS A 24 9.77 -16.25 7.24
N ILE A 25 9.11 -15.12 7.42
CA ILE A 25 7.86 -14.79 6.74
C ILE A 25 8.12 -13.54 5.92
N GLU A 26 7.96 -13.66 4.61
CA GLU A 26 7.98 -12.53 3.70
C GLU A 26 6.58 -11.93 3.60
N ILE A 27 6.52 -10.60 3.61
CA ILE A 27 5.28 -9.84 3.40
C ILE A 27 5.43 -9.14 2.05
N PRO A 28 4.82 -9.66 0.96
CA PRO A 28 4.90 -9.04 -0.33
C PRO A 28 4.03 -7.78 -0.40
N LEU A 29 4.17 -7.02 -1.49
CA LEU A 29 3.23 -5.96 -1.80
C LEU A 29 1.80 -6.52 -1.94
N PRO A 30 0.77 -5.73 -1.61
CA PRO A 30 -0.62 -6.14 -1.78
C PRO A 30 -0.90 -6.56 -3.23
N ASN A 31 -1.63 -7.66 -3.41
CA ASN A 31 -2.25 -7.97 -4.70
C ASN A 31 -3.54 -7.16 -4.88
N GLU A 32 -4.13 -7.18 -6.07
CA GLU A 32 -5.34 -6.39 -6.38
C GLU A 32 -6.49 -6.62 -5.37
N GLN A 33 -6.71 -7.87 -4.97
CA GLN A 33 -7.76 -8.20 -4.01
C GLN A 33 -7.46 -7.63 -2.62
N SER A 34 -6.22 -7.78 -2.15
CA SER A 34 -5.78 -7.25 -0.85
C SER A 34 -5.79 -5.73 -0.85
N GLY A 35 -5.37 -5.10 -1.95
CA GLY A 35 -5.39 -3.65 -2.13
C GLY A 35 -6.82 -3.10 -2.06
N MET A 36 -7.78 -3.81 -2.68
CA MET A 36 -9.20 -3.45 -2.60
C MET A 36 -9.73 -3.54 -1.16
N GLU A 37 -9.37 -4.59 -0.42
CA GLU A 37 -9.76 -4.73 0.99
C GLU A 37 -9.18 -3.61 1.86
N ILE A 38 -7.90 -3.28 1.69
CA ILE A 38 -7.23 -2.18 2.38
C ILE A 38 -7.94 -0.86 2.09
N LEU A 39 -8.21 -0.54 0.83
CA LEU A 39 -8.95 0.68 0.46
C LEU A 39 -10.35 0.72 1.06
N LYS A 40 -11.07 -0.41 1.06
CA LYS A 40 -12.41 -0.48 1.67
C LYS A 40 -12.37 -0.18 3.16
N ILE A 41 -11.37 -0.70 3.88
CA ILE A 41 -11.17 -0.44 5.31
C ILE A 41 -10.92 1.05 5.55
N HIS A 42 -9.98 1.65 4.83
CA HIS A 42 -9.66 3.07 5.00
C HIS A 42 -10.79 4.00 4.54
N ALA A 43 -11.55 3.61 3.51
CA ALA A 43 -12.68 4.36 3.04
C ALA A 43 -13.95 4.15 3.90
N ALA A 44 -13.99 3.20 4.83
CA ALA A 44 -15.21 2.85 5.57
C ALA A 44 -15.79 4.04 6.37
N GLY A 45 -14.93 4.90 6.91
CA GLY A 45 -15.33 6.08 7.68
C GLY A 45 -15.61 7.35 6.86
N ILE A 46 -15.46 7.29 5.53
CA ILE A 46 -15.58 8.46 4.66
C ILE A 46 -17.03 8.57 4.16
N ALA A 47 -17.63 9.76 4.25
CA ALA A 47 -18.92 10.05 3.66
C ALA A 47 -18.84 9.97 2.14
N LYS A 48 -19.57 9.04 1.53
CA LYS A 48 -19.56 8.79 0.08
C LYS A 48 -20.90 9.15 -0.53
N HIS A 49 -20.87 9.66 -1.75
CA HIS A 49 -22.06 9.86 -2.55
C HIS A 49 -21.97 9.04 -3.84
N GLY A 50 -22.93 8.13 -4.02
CA GLY A 50 -22.91 7.14 -5.09
C GLY A 50 -21.99 5.96 -4.80
N ASP A 51 -21.84 5.10 -5.80
CA ASP A 51 -21.01 3.90 -5.71
C ASP A 51 -19.57 4.21 -6.13
N ILE A 52 -18.63 3.72 -5.31
CA ILE A 52 -17.20 3.81 -5.60
C ILE A 52 -16.74 2.45 -6.12
N ASP A 53 -16.30 2.40 -7.37
CA ASP A 53 -15.67 1.21 -7.93
C ASP A 53 -14.21 1.12 -7.48
N TYR A 54 -13.98 0.40 -6.38
CA TYR A 54 -12.63 0.18 -5.84
C TYR A 54 -11.78 -0.74 -6.72
N GLU A 55 -12.39 -1.58 -7.55
CA GLU A 55 -11.64 -2.49 -8.43
C GLU A 55 -10.90 -1.70 -9.50
N VAL A 56 -11.59 -0.73 -10.10
CA VAL A 56 -10.97 0.20 -11.07
C VAL A 56 -9.88 1.04 -10.43
N VAL A 57 -10.09 1.51 -9.18
CA VAL A 57 -9.11 2.32 -8.44
C VAL A 57 -7.81 1.53 -8.19
N VAL A 58 -7.90 0.27 -7.77
CA VAL A 58 -6.72 -0.58 -7.53
C VAL A 58 -6.04 -0.98 -8.83
N LYS A 59 -6.78 -1.26 -9.90
CA LYS A 59 -6.21 -1.57 -11.22
C LYS A 59 -5.39 -0.41 -11.82
N LEU A 60 -5.64 0.80 -11.36
CA LEU A 60 -4.87 2.00 -11.73
C LEU A 60 -3.62 2.20 -10.87
N ASP A 61 -3.49 1.51 -9.74
CA ASP A 61 -2.31 1.62 -8.89
C ASP A 61 -1.09 1.00 -9.59
N GLU A 62 0.06 1.67 -9.47
CA GLU A 62 1.34 1.21 -10.04
C GLU A 62 2.24 0.60 -8.96
N GLY A 63 1.75 -0.42 -8.24
CA GLY A 63 2.52 -1.17 -7.25
C GLY A 63 2.47 -0.55 -5.84
N PHE A 64 1.29 -0.05 -5.45
CA PHE A 64 1.10 0.62 -4.17
C PHE A 64 1.31 -0.31 -2.98
N ASN A 65 2.01 0.18 -1.97
CA ASN A 65 2.07 -0.48 -0.67
C ASN A 65 0.83 -0.10 0.17
N GLY A 66 0.67 -0.73 1.34
CA GLY A 66 -0.48 -0.44 2.22
C GLY A 66 -0.57 1.01 2.70
N ALA A 67 0.56 1.69 2.86
CA ALA A 67 0.59 3.11 3.23
C ALA A 67 0.15 4.01 2.06
N ASP A 68 0.53 3.69 0.83
CA ASP A 68 0.08 4.41 -0.37
C ASP A 68 -1.44 4.34 -0.51
N LEU A 69 -2.03 3.15 -0.33
CA LEU A 69 -3.49 2.95 -0.38
C LEU A 69 -4.22 3.75 0.71
N CYS A 70 -3.64 3.85 1.91
CA CYS A 70 -4.15 4.74 2.95
C CYS A 70 -4.02 6.22 2.54
N ASN A 71 -2.93 6.57 1.86
CA ASN A 71 -2.69 7.92 1.39
C ASN A 71 -3.68 8.34 0.29
N VAL A 72 -4.12 7.41 -0.57
CA VAL A 72 -5.21 7.64 -1.54
C VAL A 72 -6.44 8.22 -0.84
N CYS A 73 -6.88 7.62 0.27
CA CYS A 73 -8.04 8.12 1.02
C CYS A 73 -7.83 9.53 1.61
N THR A 74 -6.59 9.86 1.97
CA THR A 74 -6.23 11.19 2.47
C THR A 74 -6.29 12.22 1.34
N GLU A 75 -5.74 11.88 0.18
CA GLU A 75 -5.77 12.75 -1.01
C GLU A 75 -7.18 12.95 -1.56
N VAL A 76 -8.00 11.91 -1.56
CA VAL A 76 -9.44 12.01 -1.86
C VAL A 76 -10.09 13.08 -0.98
N SER A 77 -9.86 13.02 0.33
CA SER A 77 -10.42 13.99 1.28
C SER A 77 -9.94 15.41 0.98
N MET A 78 -8.68 15.59 0.58
CA MET A 78 -8.15 16.89 0.18
C MET A 78 -8.82 17.43 -1.10
N PHE A 79 -9.06 16.59 -2.11
CA PHE A 79 -9.78 16.98 -3.31
C PHE A 79 -11.23 17.36 -3.02
N THR A 80 -11.90 16.59 -2.18
CA THR A 80 -13.28 16.85 -1.75
C THR A 80 -13.41 18.18 -1.01
N ILE A 81 -12.52 18.48 -0.06
CA ILE A 81 -12.49 19.78 0.65
C ILE A 81 -12.25 20.95 -0.31
N ARG A 82 -11.32 20.80 -1.26
CA ARG A 82 -11.04 21.84 -2.27
C ARG A 82 -12.21 22.09 -3.22
N ALA A 83 -13.07 21.10 -3.41
CA ALA A 83 -14.28 21.20 -4.20
C ALA A 83 -15.49 21.69 -3.38
N GLU A 84 -15.29 22.10 -2.12
CA GLU A 84 -16.35 22.57 -1.20
C GLU A 84 -17.49 21.55 -1.03
N ARG A 85 -17.14 20.25 -0.99
CA ARG A 85 -18.07 19.14 -0.78
C ARG A 85 -17.83 18.48 0.57
N ASP A 86 -18.89 17.98 1.18
CA ASP A 86 -18.84 17.19 2.42
C ASP A 86 -18.85 15.67 2.17
N TYR A 87 -18.79 15.26 0.90
CA TYR A 87 -18.83 13.86 0.48
C TYR A 87 -17.90 13.59 -0.70
N VAL A 88 -17.35 12.38 -0.73
CA VAL A 88 -16.46 11.92 -1.79
C VAL A 88 -17.24 11.25 -2.92
N ILE A 89 -16.77 11.43 -4.15
CA ILE A 89 -17.30 10.75 -5.35
C ILE A 89 -16.23 9.87 -5.99
N HIS A 90 -16.62 9.00 -6.92
CA HIS A 90 -15.69 8.10 -7.60
C HIS A 90 -14.54 8.86 -8.31
N GLU A 91 -14.83 10.00 -8.91
CA GLU A 91 -13.83 10.84 -9.59
C GLU A 91 -12.70 11.31 -8.65
N ASP A 92 -13.00 11.57 -7.37
CA ASP A 92 -11.97 11.98 -6.39
C ASP A 92 -10.94 10.88 -6.17
N PHE A 93 -11.37 9.61 -6.13
CA PHE A 93 -10.46 8.45 -6.03
C PHE A 93 -9.58 8.32 -7.26
N MET A 94 -10.15 8.54 -8.44
CA MET A 94 -9.41 8.46 -9.70
C MET A 94 -8.35 9.57 -9.80
N MET A 95 -8.68 10.79 -9.36
CA MET A 95 -7.73 11.90 -9.27
C MET A 95 -6.62 11.63 -8.26
N ALA A 96 -6.97 11.11 -7.08
CA ALA A 96 -6.03 10.78 -6.02
C ALA A 96 -5.00 9.72 -6.45
N VAL A 97 -5.44 8.61 -7.06
CA VAL A 97 -4.52 7.57 -7.54
C VAL A 97 -3.58 8.11 -8.61
N ARG A 98 -4.08 8.88 -9.59
CA ARG A 98 -3.23 9.47 -10.63
C ARG A 98 -2.16 10.39 -10.06
N LYS A 99 -2.54 11.24 -9.10
CA LYS A 99 -1.60 12.13 -8.41
C LYS A 99 -0.51 11.31 -7.68
N LEU A 100 -0.89 10.25 -6.98
CA LEU A 100 0.05 9.42 -6.24
C LEU A 100 0.95 8.58 -7.15
N ASN A 101 0.45 8.08 -8.29
CA ASN A 101 1.30 7.43 -9.29
C ASN A 101 2.40 8.38 -9.80
N GLU A 102 2.06 9.64 -10.08
CA GLU A 102 3.05 10.63 -10.52
C GLU A 102 4.09 10.96 -9.44
N ALA A 103 3.67 11.02 -8.18
CA ALA A 103 4.57 11.21 -7.04
C ALA A 103 5.52 10.00 -6.89
N ASN A 104 4.97 8.79 -6.90
CA ASN A 104 5.70 7.55 -6.65
C ASN A 104 6.65 7.16 -7.80
N LYS A 105 6.47 7.68 -9.02
CA LYS A 105 7.44 7.50 -10.13
C LYS A 105 8.86 7.96 -9.81
N HIS A 106 9.01 8.90 -8.89
CA HIS A 106 10.30 9.44 -8.48
C HIS A 106 10.86 8.73 -7.25
N GLU A 107 10.08 7.83 -6.63
CA GLU A 107 10.50 7.06 -5.47
C GLU A 107 11.25 5.80 -5.91
N SER A 108 12.22 5.41 -5.08
CA SER A 108 13.01 4.20 -5.35
C SER A 108 12.18 2.96 -5.03
N SER A 109 12.04 2.03 -5.98
CA SER A 109 11.42 0.73 -5.70
C SER A 109 12.33 -0.07 -4.77
N ALA A 110 11.86 -0.37 -3.56
CA ALA A 110 12.57 -1.24 -2.63
C ALA A 110 12.38 -2.70 -3.07
N HIS A 111 13.34 -3.21 -3.85
CA HIS A 111 13.40 -4.64 -4.16
C HIS A 111 14.14 -5.38 -3.04
N TYR A 112 13.45 -6.32 -2.39
CA TYR A 112 14.05 -7.23 -1.42
C TYR A 112 14.31 -8.57 -2.10
N SER A 113 15.56 -9.05 -2.06
CA SER A 113 15.88 -10.40 -2.52
C SER A 113 15.43 -11.43 -1.48
N VAL A 114 14.66 -12.41 -1.93
CA VAL A 114 14.04 -13.48 -1.10
C VAL A 114 15.07 -14.53 -0.64
N ASP A 115 16.29 -14.46 -1.14
CA ASP A 115 17.36 -15.36 -0.77
C ASP A 115 17.90 -15.01 0.61
N PHE A 116 17.28 -15.60 1.65
CA PHE A 116 17.79 -15.63 3.02
C PHE A 116 19.08 -16.48 3.12
N GLY A 117 20.08 -16.19 2.28
CA GLY A 117 21.36 -16.89 2.19
C GLY A 117 21.31 -18.26 1.51
N LYS A 118 20.40 -18.47 0.54
CA LYS A 118 20.50 -19.63 -0.37
C LYS A 118 21.10 -19.16 -1.69
N GLU A 119 22.27 -19.68 -2.03
CA GLU A 119 22.72 -19.79 -3.43
C GLU A 119 21.82 -20.77 -4.20
#